data_AF-A0A1G7YYS5-F1
#
_entry.id   AF-A0A1G7YYS5-F1
#
_cell.length_a   1.000
_cell.length_b   1.000
_cell.length_c   1.000
_cell.angle_alpha   90.00
_cell.angle_beta   90.00
_cell.angle_gamma   90.00
#
_symmetry.space_group_name_H-M   'P 1'
#
loop_
_entity.id
_entity.type
_entity.pdbx_description
1 polymer ?
#
loop_
_entity_poly.entity_id
_entity_poly.type
_entity_poly.pdbx_seq_one_letter_code
_entity_poly.pdbx_strand_id
1 'polypeptide(L)' 'MNKRQLKKRYWFFGGLGTAILGFGLSALVESGFLKHSNAPEWQWILAGTLSLILVLTGINFLFESFRCKQKLGLD' A
#
# COMPACT_ATOMS: atom_id res chain seq x y z
N MET A 1 10.26 -11.25 22.39
CA MET A 1 9.95 -11.66 21.00
C MET A 1 11.27 -11.96 20.28
N ASN A 2 11.42 -13.12 19.66
CA ASN A 2 12.70 -13.60 19.13
C ASN A 2 13.12 -12.81 17.87
N LYS A 3 14.39 -12.38 17.75
CA LYS A 3 14.86 -11.45 16.68
C LYS A 3 14.57 -11.95 15.25
N ARG A 4 14.60 -13.27 15.03
CA ARG A 4 14.25 -13.92 13.75
C ARG A 4 12.78 -13.70 13.34
N GLN A 5 11.86 -13.73 14.30
CA GLN A 5 10.42 -13.57 14.03
C GLN A 5 10.09 -12.11 13.67
N LEU A 6 10.78 -11.14 14.27
CA LEU A 6 10.68 -9.73 13.90
C LEU A 6 11.16 -9.48 12.47
N LYS A 7 12.32 -10.04 12.08
CA LYS A 7 12.86 -9.85 10.74
C LYS A 7 11.94 -10.45 9.67
N LYS A 8 11.35 -11.61 9.95
CA LYS A 8 10.36 -12.25 9.07
C LYS A 8 9.08 -11.42 8.96
N ARG A 9 8.59 -10.89 10.07
CA ARG A 9 7.39 -10.02 10.11
C ARG A 9 7.64 -8.68 9.44
N TYR A 10 8.83 -8.10 9.58
CA TYR A 10 9.25 -6.88 8.86
C TYR A 10 9.30 -7.11 7.35
N TRP A 11 9.86 -8.24 6.91
CA TRP A 11 9.92 -8.55 5.48
C TRP A 11 8.53 -8.85 4.90
N PHE A 12 7.68 -9.51 5.70
CA PHE A 12 6.30 -9.79 5.31
C PHE A 12 5.44 -8.52 5.26
N PHE A 13 5.49 -7.67 6.30
CA PHE A 13 4.73 -6.41 6.33
C PHE A 13 5.27 -5.39 5.33
N GLY A 14 6.59 -5.31 5.15
CA GLY A 14 7.21 -4.46 4.14
C GLY A 14 6.90 -4.92 2.72
N GLY A 15 7.00 -6.22 2.44
CA GLY A 15 6.65 -6.79 1.13
C GLY A 15 5.16 -6.65 0.82
N LEU A 16 4.31 -6.96 1.80
CA LEU A 16 2.85 -6.84 1.66
C LEU A 16 2.41 -5.38 1.49
N GLY A 17 3.01 -4.45 2.24
CA GLY A 17 2.74 -3.02 2.12
C GLY A 17 3.14 -2.48 0.76
N THR A 18 4.31 -2.83 0.23
CA THR A 18 4.74 -2.43 -1.12
C THR A 18 3.85 -3.04 -2.21
N ALA A 19 3.44 -4.31 -2.05
CA ALA A 19 2.53 -4.95 -2.99
C ALA A 19 1.16 -4.27 -3.03
N ILE A 20 0.58 -3.96 -1.87
CA ILE A 20 -0.70 -3.23 -1.76
C ILE A 20 -0.57 -1.81 -2.32
N LEU A 21 0.54 -1.13 -2.04
CA LEU A 21 0.80 0.23 -2.55
C LEU A 21 0.93 0.20 -4.08
N GLY A 22 1.74 -0.71 -4.63
CA GLY A 22 1.89 -0.88 -6.08
C GLY A 22 0.58 -1.24 -6.78
N PHE A 23 -0.21 -2.16 -6.19
CA PHE A 23 -1.52 -2.51 -6.70
C PHE A 23 -2.50 -1.32 -6.66
N GLY A 24 -2.52 -0.58 -5.55
CA GLY A 24 -3.29 0.66 -5.42
C GLY A 24 -2.89 1.68 -6.48
N LEU A 25 -1.59 1.87 -6.73
CA LEU A 25 -1.07 2.80 -7.74
C LEU A 25 -1.49 2.40 -9.17
N SER A 26 -1.42 1.10 -9.51
CA SER A 26 -1.90 0.59 -10.79
C SER A 26 -3.41 0.80 -10.95
N ALA A 27 -4.20 0.50 -9.93
CA ALA A 27 -5.65 0.75 -9.92
C ALA A 27 -6.00 2.24 -10.02
N LEU A 28 -5.14 3.12 -9.47
CA LEU A 28 -5.30 4.57 -9.59
C LEU A 28 -5.17 5.00 -11.05
N VAL A 29 -4.11 4.54 -11.72
CA VAL A 29 -3.82 4.85 -13.12
C VAL A 29 -4.93 4.34 -14.03
N GLU A 30 -5.42 3.11 -13.80
CA GLU A 30 -6.51 2.51 -14.55
C GLU A 30 -7.83 3.29 -14.38
N SER A 31 -8.14 3.72 -13.15
CA SER A 31 -9.30 4.59 -12.88
C SER A 31 -9.19 5.98 -13.54
N GLY A 32 -7.97 6.52 -13.63
CA GLY A 32 -7.68 7.78 -14.32
C GLY A 32 -7.85 7.69 -15.83
N PHE A 33 -7.56 6.54 -16.43
CA PHE A 33 -7.84 6.25 -17.85
C PHE A 33 -9.34 6.00 -18.10
N LEU A 34 -10.04 5.35 -17.17
CA LEU A 34 -11.50 5.17 -17.26
C LEU A 34 -12.26 6.51 -17.30
N LYS A 35 -11.78 7.53 -16.58
CA LYS A 35 -12.30 8.90 -16.65
C LYS A 35 -12.32 9.46 -18.08
N HIS A 36 -11.38 9.05 -18.93
CA HIS A 36 -11.29 9.51 -20.32
C HIS A 36 -12.18 8.71 -21.29
N SER A 37 -12.72 7.57 -20.84
CA SER A 37 -13.36 6.56 -21.72
C SER A 37 -14.89 6.48 -21.63
N ASN A 38 -15.60 7.54 -21.22
CA ASN A 38 -17.08 7.57 -21.19
C ASN A 38 -17.74 6.48 -20.28
N ALA A 39 -17.01 5.95 -19.29
CA ALA A 39 -17.54 5.02 -18.29
C ALA A 39 -18.35 5.78 -17.21
N PRO A 40 -19.35 5.14 -16.56
CA PRO A 40 -20.18 5.80 -15.55
C PRO A 40 -19.32 6.40 -14.42
N GLU A 41 -19.54 7.68 -14.15
CA GLU A 41 -18.71 8.52 -13.26
C GLU A 41 -18.51 7.89 -11.87
N TRP A 42 -19.56 7.27 -11.35
CA TRP A 42 -19.55 6.54 -10.08
C TRP A 42 -18.49 5.43 -10.02
N GLN A 43 -18.24 4.73 -11.13
CA GLN A 43 -17.32 3.59 -11.15
C GLN A 43 -15.86 4.06 -11.09
N TRP A 44 -15.49 5.12 -11.83
CA TRP A 44 -14.14 5.67 -11.74
C TRP A 44 -13.91 6.36 -10.39
N ILE A 45 -14.89 7.09 -9.87
CA ILE A 45 -14.78 7.77 -8.57
C ILE A 45 -14.59 6.73 -7.45
N LEU A 46 -15.40 5.67 -7.42
CA LEU A 46 -15.30 4.62 -6.41
C LEU A 46 -13.97 3.84 -6.53
N ALA A 47 -13.56 3.50 -7.76
CA ALA A 47 -12.29 2.83 -8.01
C ALA A 47 -11.09 3.71 -7.61
N GLY A 48 -11.14 5.01 -7.91
CA GLY A 48 -10.13 5.98 -7.52
C GLY A 48 -10.05 6.18 -6.01
N THR A 49 -11.19 6.28 -5.31
CA THR A 49 -11.22 6.38 -3.84
C THR A 49 -10.71 5.10 -3.18
N LEU A 50 -11.13 3.93 -3.64
CA LEU A 50 -10.63 2.63 -3.13
C LEU A 50 -9.13 2.48 -3.36
N SER A 51 -8.65 2.88 -4.54
CA SER A 51 -7.23 2.92 -4.86
C SER A 51 -6.46 3.85 -3.90
N LEU A 52 -6.98 5.05 -3.64
CA LEU A 52 -6.37 5.99 -2.69
C LEU A 52 -6.28 5.40 -1.28
N ILE A 53 -7.36 4.75 -0.83
CA ILE A 53 -7.42 4.08 0.48
C ILE A 53 -6.36 2.97 0.54
N LEU A 54 -6.21 2.17 -0.52
CA LEU A 54 -5.19 1.11 -0.59
C LEU A 54 -3.78 1.69 -0.57
N VAL A 55 -3.51 2.78 -1.29
CA VAL A 55 -2.19 3.45 -1.27
C VAL A 55 -1.89 4.00 0.13
N LEU A 56 -2.83 4.72 0.76
CA LEU A 56 -2.68 5.28 2.11
C LEU A 56 -2.50 4.17 3.17
N THR A 57 -3.22 3.06 3.02
CA THR A 57 -3.09 1.90 3.90
C THR A 57 -1.73 1.24 3.71
N GLY A 58 -1.30 1.02 2.47
CA GLY A 58 0.02 0.47 2.14
C GLY A 58 1.16 1.31 2.69
N ILE A 59 1.07 2.64 2.56
CA ILE A 59 2.05 3.59 3.12
C ILE A 59 2.08 3.49 4.65
N ASN A 60 0.94 3.49 5.34
CA ASN A 60 0.88 3.36 6.79
C ASN A 60 1.52 2.04 7.26
N PHE A 61 1.24 0.94 6.56
CA PHE A 61 1.80 -0.38 6.86
C PHE A 61 3.33 -0.42 6.65
N LEU A 62 3.82 0.23 5.59
CA LEU A 62 5.25 0.40 5.34
C LEU A 62 5.89 1.22 6.46
N PHE A 63 5.28 2.33 6.84
CA PHE A 63 5.80 3.24 7.85
C PHE A 63 5.84 2.59 9.24
N GLU A 64 4.83 1.79 9.59
CA GLU A 64 4.83 0.97 10.81
C GLU A 64 5.97 -0.05 10.78
N SER A 65 6.17 -0.73 9.65
CA SER A 65 7.28 -1.66 9.46
C SER A 65 8.64 -0.99 9.64
N PHE A 66 8.83 0.18 9.00
CA PHE A 66 10.03 0.99 9.14
C PHE A 66 10.23 1.48 10.58
N ARG A 67 9.18 1.94 11.27
CA ARG A 67 9.24 2.31 12.70
C ARG A 67 9.62 1.11 13.58
N CYS A 68 9.09 -0.07 13.28
CA CYS A 68 9.42 -1.30 14.01
C CYS A 68 10.90 -1.67 13.80
N LYS A 69 11.44 -1.52 12.58
CA LYS A 69 12.86 -1.72 12.27
C LYS A 69 13.76 -0.65 12.89
N GLN A 70 13.33 0.61 12.93
CA GLN A 70 14.09 1.70 13.54
C GLN A 70 14.16 1.55 15.07
N LYS A 71 13.05 1.15 15.71
CA LYS A 71 13.03 0.77 17.14
C LYS A 71 13.88 -0.45 17.48
N LEU A 72 14.25 -1.26 16.48
CA LEU A 72 15.10 -2.43 16.66
C LEU A 72 16.60 -2.11 16.71
N GLY A 73 17.01 -0.87 16.49
CA GLY A 73 18.38 -0.41 16.74
C GLY A 73 19.44 -1.18 15.95
N LEU A 74 19.20 -1.41 14.66
CA LEU A 74 20.30 -1.70 13.73
C LEU A 74 20.75 -0.35 13.17
N ASP A 75 21.67 0.31 13.88
CA ASP A 75 22.63 1.24 13.27
C ASP A 75 23.31 0.56 12.06
#